data_AF-A0A969FZB2-F1
#
_entry.id   AF-A0A969FZB2-F1
#
_cell.length_a   1.000
_cell.length_b   1.000
_cell.length_c   1.000
_cell.angle_alpha   90.00
_cell.angle_beta   90.00
_cell.angle_gamma   90.00
#
_symmetry.space_group_name_H-M   'P 1'
#
loop_
_entity.id
_entity.type
_entity.pdbx_description
1 polymer ?
#
loop_
_entity_poly.entity_id
_entity_poly.type
_entity_poly.pdbx_seq_one_letter_code
_entity_poly.pdbx_strand_id
1 'polypeptide(L)'
;MVYSQKGDRALLILGAGFGLNPLRLFLADYFFSKAETYYMDGLGPEAIALYDRSLFLNPHNSQGHFGKAFICDEQTDHVCAEKHYTKVLSGSSDRRSEEHIFSTNNLALIHIQQDRNLQAAITNLQTILPFAQKINKEGFIYKNLALGYLAAKDLAQGIIHFDQAKKTLKEHPDFDCIQTLINEAEATGEIPPITHCFDTPD
;
A
#
# COMPACT_ATOMS: atom_id res chain seq x y z
N MET A 1 21.11 19.81 -10.41
CA MET A 1 20.69 18.39 -10.21
C MET A 1 21.36 17.36 -11.14
N VAL A 2 22.31 17.73 -12.02
CA VAL A 2 22.90 16.79 -13.00
C VAL A 2 24.05 15.92 -12.42
N TYR A 3 24.65 16.31 -11.29
CA TYR A 3 25.82 15.63 -10.73
C TYR A 3 25.50 14.32 -9.97
N SER A 4 24.35 14.18 -9.31
CA SER A 4 24.05 12.94 -8.55
C SER A 4 23.77 11.77 -9.50
N GLN A 5 23.01 11.99 -10.57
CA GLN A 5 22.64 10.95 -11.53
C GLN A 5 23.85 10.34 -12.26
N LYS A 6 24.91 11.13 -12.50
CA LYS A 6 26.17 10.63 -13.09
C LYS A 6 26.99 9.81 -12.10
N GLY A 7 27.01 10.20 -10.83
CA GLY A 7 27.67 9.45 -9.74
C GLY A 7 27.01 8.09 -9.50
N ASP A 8 25.68 8.06 -9.47
CA ASP A 8 24.90 6.84 -9.28
C ASP A 8 25.14 5.85 -10.44
N ARG A 9 25.15 6.35 -11.69
CA ARG A 9 25.48 5.54 -12.88
C ARG A 9 26.91 4.98 -12.85
N ALA A 10 27.88 5.75 -12.36
CA ALA A 10 29.27 5.28 -12.24
C ALA A 10 29.39 4.11 -11.25
N LEU A 11 28.68 4.16 -10.12
CA LEU A 11 28.62 3.07 -9.15
C LEU A 11 28.00 1.79 -9.72
N LEU A 12 27.01 1.91 -10.60
CA LEU A 12 26.36 0.76 -11.23
C LEU A 12 27.30 0.04 -12.22
N ILE A 13 28.06 0.80 -13.02
CA ILE A 13 29.05 0.27 -13.96
C ILE A 13 30.24 -0.34 -13.23
N LEU A 14 30.71 0.30 -12.16
CA LEU A 14 31.84 -0.18 -11.36
C LEU A 14 31.49 -1.43 -10.53
N GLY A 15 30.26 -1.50 -9.99
CA GLY A 15 29.80 -2.65 -9.20
C GLY A 15 29.73 -3.96 -9.99
N ALA A 16 29.33 -3.91 -11.27
CA ALA A 16 29.25 -5.08 -12.13
C ALA A 16 30.61 -5.60 -12.61
N GLY A 17 31.62 -4.72 -12.73
CA GLY A 17 32.95 -5.07 -13.25
C GLY A 17 34.01 -5.39 -12.18
N PHE A 18 33.88 -4.86 -10.95
CA PHE A 18 34.96 -4.88 -9.95
C PHE A 18 34.61 -5.52 -8.60
N GLY A 19 33.45 -6.17 -8.45
CA GLY A 19 33.08 -6.83 -7.19
C GLY A 19 32.71 -5.87 -6.05
N LEU A 20 32.41 -4.61 -6.34
CA LEU A 20 31.97 -3.59 -5.36
C LEU A 20 30.47 -3.69 -4.99
N ASN A 21 29.87 -4.87 -5.20
CA ASN A 21 28.46 -5.12 -4.87
C ASN A 21 28.10 -4.76 -3.41
N PRO A 22 28.96 -5.02 -2.40
CA PRO A 22 28.67 -4.64 -1.02
C PRO A 22 28.54 -3.13 -0.79
N LEU A 23 29.37 -2.29 -1.45
CA LEU A 23 29.27 -0.83 -1.34
C LEU A 23 28.02 -0.29 -2.00
N ARG A 24 27.62 -0.87 -3.13
CA ARG A 24 26.40 -0.52 -3.84
C ARG A 24 25.16 -0.79 -2.97
N LEU A 25 25.10 -1.97 -2.35
CA LEU A 25 24.00 -2.33 -1.45
C LEU A 25 24.00 -1.47 -0.19
N PHE A 26 25.16 -1.22 0.42
CA PHE A 26 25.29 -0.31 1.55
C PHE A 26 24.76 1.10 1.24
N LEU A 27 25.09 1.65 0.06
CA LEU A 27 24.58 2.95 -0.36
C LEU A 27 23.06 2.90 -0.62
N ALA A 28 22.55 1.80 -1.16
CA ALA A 28 21.10 1.62 -1.33
C ALA A 28 20.38 1.65 0.03
N ASP A 29 20.91 0.95 1.03
CA ASP A 29 20.37 0.90 2.39
C ASP A 29 20.47 2.29 3.07
N TYR A 30 21.59 2.99 2.89
CA TYR A 30 21.75 4.37 3.37
C TYR A 30 20.68 5.31 2.82
N PHE A 31 20.44 5.29 1.51
CA PHE A 31 19.41 6.15 0.90
C PHE A 31 18.01 5.74 1.33
N PHE A 32 17.76 4.44 1.53
CA PHE A 32 16.50 3.94 2.05
C PHE A 32 16.22 4.47 3.47
N SER A 33 17.14 4.27 4.42
CA SER A 33 16.97 4.75 5.79
C SER A 33 16.85 6.28 5.89
N LYS A 34 17.55 7.00 5.00
CA LYS A 34 17.40 8.45 4.91
C LYS A 34 16.02 8.85 4.37
N ALA A 35 15.49 8.10 3.40
CA ALA A 35 14.14 8.32 2.88
C ALA A 35 13.09 8.12 3.98
N GLU A 36 13.21 7.07 4.79
CA GLU A 36 12.33 6.83 5.94
C GLU A 36 12.37 7.99 6.93
N THR A 37 13.57 8.50 7.23
CA THR A 37 13.73 9.67 8.12
C THR A 37 12.97 10.89 7.56
N TYR A 38 13.16 11.19 6.27
CA TYR A 38 12.50 12.33 5.63
C TYR A 38 10.99 12.17 5.56
N TYR A 39 10.52 10.95 5.33
CA TYR A 39 9.09 10.65 5.37
C TYR A 39 8.50 10.91 6.76
N MET A 40 9.18 10.46 7.83
CA MET A 40 8.74 10.72 9.22
C MET A 40 8.78 12.20 9.59
N ASP A 41 9.63 12.99 8.93
CA ASP A 41 9.69 14.45 9.05
C ASP A 41 8.62 15.19 8.20
N GLY A 42 7.77 14.46 7.47
CA GLY A 42 6.73 15.02 6.58
C GLY A 42 7.24 15.50 5.23
N LEU A 43 8.49 15.20 4.88
CA LEU A 43 9.16 15.61 3.63
C LEU A 43 8.95 14.55 2.54
N GLY A 44 7.68 14.27 2.21
CA GLY A 44 7.28 13.23 1.26
C GLY A 44 7.97 13.31 -0.12
N PRO A 45 7.96 14.48 -0.81
CA PRO A 45 8.64 14.63 -2.11
C PRO A 45 10.15 14.35 -2.05
N GLU A 46 10.83 14.79 -1.00
CA GLU A 46 12.26 14.56 -0.80
C GLU A 46 12.54 13.09 -0.44
N ALA A 47 11.67 12.45 0.33
CA ALA A 47 11.74 11.02 0.62
C ALA A 47 11.60 10.19 -0.66
N ILE A 48 10.68 10.54 -1.58
CA ILE A 48 10.55 9.90 -2.89
C ILE A 48 11.88 9.97 -3.67
N ALA A 49 12.52 11.14 -3.71
CA ALA A 49 13.80 11.29 -4.41
C ALA A 49 14.92 10.42 -3.81
N LEU A 50 14.90 10.18 -2.50
CA LEU A 50 15.83 9.29 -1.82
C LEU A 50 15.49 7.81 -2.08
N TYR A 51 14.21 7.42 -2.06
CA TYR A 51 13.78 6.10 -2.48
C TYR A 51 14.18 5.80 -3.93
N ASP A 52 14.07 6.78 -4.84
CA ASP A 52 14.51 6.62 -6.22
C ASP A 52 16.01 6.32 -6.33
N ARG A 53 16.84 6.97 -5.51
CA ARG A 53 18.28 6.65 -5.46
C ARG A 53 18.53 5.27 -4.88
N SER A 54 17.82 4.90 -3.80
CA SER A 54 17.93 3.57 -3.21
C SER A 54 17.56 2.49 -4.24
N LEU A 55 16.41 2.64 -4.91
CA LEU A 55 15.90 1.69 -5.90
C LEU A 55 16.73 1.67 -7.19
N PHE A 56 17.38 2.77 -7.56
CA PHE A 56 18.35 2.77 -8.64
C PHE A 56 19.55 1.86 -8.31
N LEU A 57 20.02 1.89 -7.06
CA LEU A 57 21.13 1.06 -6.59
C LEU A 57 20.69 -0.36 -6.26
N ASN A 58 19.51 -0.58 -5.70
CA ASN A 58 18.94 -1.90 -5.44
C ASN A 58 17.49 -1.96 -5.97
N PRO A 59 17.30 -2.32 -7.26
CA PRO A 59 15.97 -2.36 -7.88
C PRO A 59 15.04 -3.44 -7.33
N HIS A 60 15.53 -4.31 -6.45
CA HIS A 60 14.75 -5.39 -5.83
C HIS A 60 14.49 -5.12 -4.34
N ASN A 61 14.82 -3.93 -3.83
CA ASN A 61 14.51 -3.55 -2.46
C ASN A 61 12.99 -3.40 -2.28
N SER A 62 12.36 -4.45 -1.72
CA SER A 62 10.93 -4.49 -1.43
C SER A 62 10.48 -3.34 -0.52
N GLN A 63 11.29 -3.00 0.50
CA GLN A 63 10.97 -1.94 1.46
C GLN A 63 11.02 -0.57 0.79
N GLY A 64 12.00 -0.34 -0.07
CA GLY A 64 12.08 0.89 -0.87
C GLY A 64 10.92 1.05 -1.85
N HIS A 65 10.46 -0.05 -2.46
CA HIS A 65 9.25 -0.04 -3.29
C HIS A 65 8.00 0.24 -2.47
N PHE A 66 7.84 -0.39 -1.31
CA PHE A 66 6.72 -0.16 -0.40
C PHE A 66 6.64 1.29 0.08
N GLY A 67 7.75 1.83 0.62
CA GLY A 67 7.80 3.20 1.13
C GLY A 67 7.47 4.24 0.06
N LYS A 68 8.00 4.07 -1.16
CA LYS A 68 7.64 4.95 -2.27
C LYS A 68 6.18 4.81 -2.70
N ALA A 69 5.65 3.58 -2.74
CA ALA A 69 4.25 3.35 -3.09
C ALA A 69 3.30 4.04 -2.09
N PHE A 70 3.63 3.94 -0.80
CA PHE A 70 2.85 4.54 0.28
C PHE A 70 2.74 6.06 0.14
N ILE A 71 3.86 6.76 -0.06
CA ILE A 71 3.83 8.22 -0.25
C ILE A 71 3.07 8.61 -1.52
N CYS A 72 3.23 7.84 -2.61
CA CYS A 72 2.46 8.08 -3.83
C CYS A 72 0.95 7.92 -3.60
N ASP A 73 0.53 6.96 -2.77
CA ASP A 73 -0.87 6.74 -2.43
C ASP A 73 -1.44 7.88 -1.57
N GLU A 74 -0.68 8.35 -0.57
CA GLU A 74 -1.04 9.54 0.23
C GLU A 74 -1.16 10.80 -0.64
N GLN A 75 -0.42 10.87 -1.74
CA GLN A 75 -0.50 11.95 -2.72
C GLN A 75 -1.59 11.72 -3.79
N THR A 76 -2.42 10.67 -3.65
CA THR A 76 -3.44 10.25 -4.62
C THR A 76 -2.90 9.90 -6.02
N ASP A 77 -1.58 9.74 -6.16
CA ASP A 77 -0.95 9.21 -7.37
C ASP A 77 -1.05 7.67 -7.38
N HIS A 78 -2.27 7.20 -7.62
CA HIS A 78 -2.58 5.78 -7.66
C HIS A 78 -1.81 5.04 -8.77
N VAL A 79 -1.39 5.73 -9.84
CA VAL A 79 -0.59 5.13 -10.92
C VAL A 79 0.82 4.81 -10.40
N CYS A 80 1.45 5.76 -9.69
CA CYS A 80 2.73 5.51 -9.02
C CYS A 80 2.59 4.43 -7.93
N ALA A 81 1.56 4.53 -7.07
CA ALA A 81 1.34 3.60 -5.98
C ALA A 81 1.15 2.17 -6.50
N GLU A 82 0.24 1.96 -7.46
CA GLU A 82 -0.03 0.66 -8.08
C GLU A 82 1.24 0.05 -8.70
N LYS A 83 2.02 0.86 -9.42
CA LYS A 83 3.30 0.42 -10.00
C LYS A 83 4.25 -0.10 -8.92
N HIS A 84 4.40 0.61 -7.81
CA HIS A 84 5.39 0.27 -6.79
C HIS A 84 4.90 -0.84 -5.84
N TYR A 85 3.61 -0.89 -5.47
CA TYR A 85 3.04 -2.04 -4.77
C TYR A 85 3.15 -3.32 -5.60
N THR A 86 2.87 -3.26 -6.91
CA THR A 86 3.04 -4.43 -7.80
C THR A 86 4.49 -4.93 -7.81
N LYS A 87 5.47 -4.02 -7.72
CA LYS A 87 6.89 -4.40 -7.62
C LYS A 87 7.19 -5.18 -6.34
N VAL A 88 6.63 -4.76 -5.20
CA VAL A 88 6.71 -5.53 -3.95
C VAL A 88 6.18 -6.94 -4.17
N LEU A 89 4.97 -7.09 -4.68
CA LEU A 89 4.32 -8.39 -4.86
C LEU A 89 5.04 -9.30 -5.86
N SER A 90 5.66 -8.72 -6.89
CA SER A 90 6.44 -9.48 -7.89
C SER A 90 7.83 -9.92 -7.41
N GLY A 91 8.42 -9.17 -6.46
CA GLY A 91 9.77 -9.40 -5.96
C GLY A 91 9.83 -10.14 -4.62
N SER A 92 8.79 -10.02 -3.80
CA SER A 92 8.70 -10.71 -2.52
C SER A 92 8.37 -12.19 -2.74
N SER A 93 9.32 -13.09 -2.45
CA SER A 93 9.02 -14.53 -2.43
C SER A 93 8.24 -14.95 -1.18
N ASP A 94 8.21 -14.13 -0.13
CA ASP A 94 7.50 -14.41 1.12
C ASP A 94 6.23 -13.57 1.26
N ARG A 95 5.08 -14.22 1.02
CA ARG A 95 3.74 -13.65 1.20
C ARG A 95 3.40 -13.31 2.66
N ARG A 96 4.24 -13.71 3.61
CA ARG A 96 4.08 -13.46 5.05
C ARG A 96 4.80 -12.19 5.51
N SER A 97 5.62 -11.58 4.65
CA SER A 97 6.28 -10.32 4.98
C SER A 97 5.25 -9.20 5.18
N GLU A 98 5.53 -8.28 6.10
CA GLU A 98 4.64 -7.14 6.37
C GLU A 98 4.45 -6.29 5.12
N GLU A 99 5.52 -6.06 4.36
CA GLU A 99 5.48 -5.30 3.11
C GLU A 99 4.54 -5.95 2.09
N HIS A 100 4.51 -7.28 2.01
CA HIS A 100 3.59 -7.99 1.11
C HIS A 100 2.14 -7.83 1.56
N ILE A 101 1.87 -7.96 2.87
CA ILE A 101 0.52 -7.83 3.44
C ILE A 101 0.01 -6.41 3.22
N PHE A 102 0.78 -5.38 3.59
CA PHE A 102 0.38 -3.99 3.42
C PHE A 102 0.30 -3.56 1.95
N SER A 103 1.22 -4.01 1.09
CA SER A 103 1.15 -3.71 -0.35
C SER A 103 -0.07 -4.35 -1.00
N THR A 104 -0.41 -5.59 -0.63
CA THR A 104 -1.61 -6.26 -1.13
C THR A 104 -2.87 -5.55 -0.64
N ASN A 105 -2.90 -5.15 0.64
CA ASN A 105 -4.01 -4.43 1.24
C ASN A 105 -4.26 -3.08 0.55
N ASN A 106 -3.21 -2.28 0.35
CA ASN A 106 -3.34 -0.94 -0.23
C ASN A 106 -3.62 -1.00 -1.73
N LEU A 107 -3.00 -1.94 -2.47
CA LEU A 107 -3.34 -2.16 -3.88
C LEU A 107 -4.81 -2.60 -4.06
N ALA A 108 -5.30 -3.48 -3.19
CA ALA A 108 -6.71 -3.86 -3.20
C ALA A 108 -7.61 -2.65 -2.91
N LEU A 109 -7.23 -1.77 -1.99
CA LEU A 109 -7.98 -0.55 -1.70
C LEU A 109 -8.03 0.39 -2.92
N ILE A 110 -6.92 0.62 -3.62
CA ILE A 110 -6.88 1.42 -4.85
C ILE A 110 -7.84 0.83 -5.90
N HIS A 111 -7.84 -0.49 -6.07
CA HIS A 111 -8.75 -1.19 -6.98
C HIS A 111 -10.22 -1.02 -6.58
N ILE A 112 -10.53 -1.12 -5.29
CA ILE A 112 -11.87 -0.90 -4.72
C ILE A 112 -12.34 0.54 -4.95
N GLN A 113 -11.49 1.53 -4.65
CA GLN A 113 -11.76 2.96 -4.84
C GLN A 113 -12.14 3.31 -6.28
N GLN A 114 -11.50 2.64 -7.23
CA GLN A 114 -11.69 2.91 -8.66
C GLN A 114 -12.73 1.99 -9.32
N ASP A 115 -13.41 1.16 -8.53
CA ASP A 115 -14.37 0.16 -9.03
C ASP A 115 -13.75 -0.80 -10.07
N ARG A 116 -12.46 -1.12 -9.89
CA ARG A 116 -11.68 -1.98 -10.81
C ARG A 116 -11.38 -3.31 -10.13
N ASN A 117 -11.53 -4.41 -10.86
CA ASN A 117 -11.09 -5.75 -10.43
C ASN A 117 -11.57 -6.15 -9.01
N LEU A 118 -12.77 -5.73 -8.61
CA LEU A 118 -13.28 -5.90 -7.23
C LEU A 118 -13.15 -7.33 -6.71
N GLN A 119 -13.51 -8.32 -7.52
CA GLN A 119 -13.42 -9.73 -7.13
C GLN A 119 -11.98 -10.14 -6.82
N ALA A 120 -11.01 -9.68 -7.62
CA ALA A 120 -9.60 -9.95 -7.38
C ALA A 120 -9.09 -9.24 -6.13
N ALA A 121 -9.51 -7.98 -5.90
CA ALA A 121 -9.18 -7.23 -4.70
C ALA A 121 -9.68 -7.95 -3.42
N ILE A 122 -10.95 -8.39 -3.42
CA ILE A 122 -11.54 -9.17 -2.32
C ILE A 122 -10.78 -10.48 -2.11
N THR A 123 -10.53 -11.26 -3.17
CA THR A 123 -9.78 -12.52 -3.07
C THR A 123 -8.36 -12.33 -2.54
N ASN A 124 -7.68 -11.26 -2.94
CA ASN A 124 -6.35 -10.93 -2.44
C ASN A 124 -6.39 -10.59 -0.94
N LEU A 125 -7.33 -9.77 -0.50
CA LEU A 125 -7.53 -9.43 0.91
C LEU A 125 -7.84 -10.68 1.77
N GLN A 126 -8.71 -11.56 1.29
CA GLN A 126 -9.00 -12.84 1.95
C GLN A 126 -7.74 -13.72 2.07
N THR A 127 -6.90 -13.74 1.03
CA THR A 127 -5.68 -14.55 1.00
C THR A 127 -4.66 -14.08 2.03
N ILE A 128 -4.56 -12.76 2.26
CA ILE A 128 -3.60 -12.20 3.24
C ILE A 128 -4.13 -12.16 4.67
N LEU A 129 -5.46 -12.28 4.87
CA LEU A 129 -6.09 -12.16 6.18
C LEU A 129 -5.48 -13.08 7.26
N PRO A 130 -5.19 -14.38 7.00
CA PRO A 130 -4.57 -15.25 8.01
C PRO A 130 -3.15 -14.83 8.40
N PHE A 131 -2.44 -14.09 7.53
CA PHE A 131 -1.11 -13.56 7.84
C PHE A 131 -1.22 -12.25 8.61
N ALA A 132 -2.17 -11.38 8.24
CA ALA A 132 -2.46 -10.15 8.97
C ALA A 132 -2.88 -10.43 10.42
N GLN A 133 -3.65 -11.50 10.66
CA GLN A 133 -4.01 -11.96 12.01
C GLN A 133 -2.78 -12.31 12.87
N LYS A 134 -1.74 -12.89 12.28
CA LYS A 134 -0.52 -13.26 13.02
C LYS A 134 0.28 -12.06 13.49
N ILE A 135 0.12 -10.92 12.83
CA ILE A 135 0.79 -9.66 13.16
C ILE A 135 -0.16 -8.62 13.79
N ASN A 136 -1.39 -9.03 14.16
CA ASN A 136 -2.43 -8.17 14.74
C ASN A 136 -2.80 -6.96 13.87
N LYS A 137 -2.89 -7.17 12.55
CA LYS A 137 -3.26 -6.15 11.55
C LYS A 137 -4.55 -6.50 10.79
N GLU A 138 -5.27 -7.52 11.22
CA GLU A 138 -6.48 -8.03 10.56
C GLU A 138 -7.60 -7.00 10.49
N GLY A 139 -7.67 -6.05 11.43
CA GLY A 139 -8.71 -5.03 11.43
C GLY A 139 -8.71 -4.15 10.19
N PHE A 140 -7.53 -3.79 9.68
CA PHE A 140 -7.41 -3.06 8.41
C PHE A 140 -7.88 -3.89 7.22
N ILE A 141 -7.60 -5.20 7.24
CA ILE A 141 -8.02 -6.12 6.18
C ILE A 141 -9.54 -6.29 6.20
N TYR A 142 -10.14 -6.47 7.38
CA TYR A 142 -11.59 -6.55 7.54
C TYR A 142 -12.30 -5.27 7.07
N LYS A 143 -11.76 -4.10 7.40
CA LYS A 143 -12.28 -2.81 6.93
C LYS A 143 -12.29 -2.74 5.40
N ASN A 144 -11.18 -3.09 4.77
CA ASN A 144 -11.06 -3.06 3.31
C ASN A 144 -11.89 -4.17 2.63
N LEU A 145 -12.07 -5.32 3.27
CA LEU A 145 -13.01 -6.36 2.81
C LEU A 145 -14.45 -5.85 2.84
N ALA A 146 -14.86 -5.16 3.91
CA ALA A 146 -16.18 -4.55 3.99
C ALA A 146 -16.43 -3.59 2.82
N LEU A 147 -15.50 -2.66 2.58
CA LEU A 147 -15.56 -1.74 1.44
C LEU A 147 -15.61 -2.49 0.10
N GLY A 148 -14.79 -3.53 -0.07
CA GLY A 148 -14.77 -4.32 -1.30
C GLY A 148 -16.11 -5.02 -1.57
N TYR A 149 -16.71 -5.63 -0.55
CA TYR A 149 -18.02 -6.28 -0.68
C TYR A 149 -19.15 -5.27 -0.93
N LEU A 150 -19.12 -4.11 -0.25
CA LEU A 150 -20.07 -3.03 -0.51
C LEU A 150 -19.95 -2.50 -1.95
N ALA A 151 -18.72 -2.33 -2.47
CA ALA A 151 -18.49 -1.98 -3.87
C ALA A 151 -19.08 -3.03 -4.81
N ALA A 152 -18.88 -4.32 -4.49
CA ALA A 152 -19.38 -5.46 -5.24
C ALA A 152 -20.89 -5.72 -5.05
N LYS A 153 -21.60 -4.83 -4.34
CA LYS A 153 -23.04 -4.91 -4.06
C LYS A 153 -23.46 -6.12 -3.20
N ASP A 154 -22.53 -6.67 -2.42
CA ASP A 154 -22.78 -7.73 -1.43
C ASP A 154 -22.88 -7.13 -0.02
N LEU A 155 -24.09 -6.67 0.33
CA LEU A 155 -24.36 -6.04 1.62
C LEU A 155 -24.11 -7.00 2.79
N ALA A 156 -24.48 -8.27 2.64
CA ALA A 156 -24.38 -9.26 3.71
C ALA A 156 -22.91 -9.49 4.11
N GLN A 157 -22.03 -9.69 3.12
CA GLN A 157 -20.60 -9.82 3.41
C GLN A 157 -19.97 -8.50 3.87
N GLY A 158 -20.43 -7.37 3.33
CA GLY A 158 -20.02 -6.04 3.78
C GLY A 158 -20.21 -5.84 5.28
N ILE A 159 -21.41 -6.12 5.79
CA ILE A 159 -21.77 -6.02 7.22
C ILE A 159 -20.90 -6.97 8.06
N ILE A 160 -20.80 -8.25 7.66
CA ILE A 160 -20.02 -9.25 8.39
C ILE A 160 -18.57 -8.78 8.60
N HIS A 161 -17.93 -8.28 7.56
CA HIS A 161 -16.53 -7.85 7.64
C HIS A 161 -16.38 -6.53 8.37
N PHE A 162 -17.35 -5.62 8.26
CA PHE A 162 -17.33 -4.37 9.02
C PHE A 162 -17.45 -4.61 10.54
N ASP A 163 -18.29 -5.55 10.96
CA ASP A 163 -18.40 -5.96 12.36
C ASP A 163 -17.09 -6.56 12.88
N GLN A 164 -16.38 -7.35 12.07
CA GLN A 164 -15.06 -7.85 12.43
C GLN A 164 -14.02 -6.73 12.53
N ALA A 165 -14.09 -5.73 11.64
CA ALA A 165 -13.25 -4.54 11.73
C ALA A 165 -13.47 -3.79 13.05
N LYS A 166 -14.72 -3.54 13.45
CA LYS A 166 -15.06 -2.85 14.72
C LYS A 166 -14.69 -3.64 15.98
N LYS A 167 -14.64 -4.98 15.89
CA LYS A 167 -14.17 -5.83 17.01
C LYS A 167 -12.66 -5.73 17.22
N THR A 168 -11.92 -5.51 16.15
CA THR A 168 -10.45 -5.57 16.14
C THR A 168 -9.82 -4.18 16.22
N LEU A 169 -10.39 -3.20 15.50
CA LEU A 169 -10.08 -1.78 15.62
C LEU A 169 -11.15 -1.13 16.51
N LYS A 170 -10.75 -0.51 17.61
CA LYS A 170 -11.70 0.19 18.49
C LYS A 170 -12.35 1.38 17.79
N GLU A 171 -11.56 2.14 17.03
CA GLU A 171 -11.98 3.32 16.28
C GLU A 171 -11.14 3.42 14.99
N HIS A 172 -11.73 3.94 13.92
CA HIS A 172 -11.06 4.23 12.67
C HIS A 172 -11.84 5.32 11.91
N PRO A 173 -11.18 6.28 11.25
CA PRO A 173 -11.85 7.38 10.54
C PRO A 173 -12.96 6.93 9.56
N ASP A 174 -12.70 5.86 8.81
CA ASP A 174 -13.64 5.37 7.79
C ASP A 174 -14.91 4.69 8.36
N PHE A 175 -14.98 4.41 9.67
CA PHE A 175 -16.09 3.65 10.25
C PHE A 175 -17.43 4.37 10.11
N ASP A 176 -17.46 5.69 10.30
CA ASP A 176 -18.69 6.46 10.18
C ASP A 176 -19.22 6.44 8.74
N CYS A 177 -18.32 6.50 7.75
CA CYS A 177 -18.72 6.41 6.36
C CYS A 177 -19.24 5.01 6.00
N ILE A 178 -18.52 3.95 6.37
CA ILE A 178 -18.96 2.57 6.09
C ILE A 178 -20.31 2.28 6.78
N GLN A 179 -20.50 2.76 8.01
CA GLN A 179 -21.76 2.62 8.73
C GLN A 179 -22.91 3.37 8.00
N THR A 180 -22.63 4.56 7.47
CA THR A 180 -23.61 5.33 6.69
C THR A 180 -24.03 4.59 5.42
N LEU A 181 -23.06 4.05 4.67
CA LEU A 181 -23.34 3.24 3.47
C LEU A 181 -24.23 2.03 3.78
N ILE A 182 -23.95 1.32 4.88
CA ILE A 182 -24.73 0.16 5.31
C ILE A 182 -26.16 0.59 5.64
N ASN A 183 -26.32 1.65 6.44
CA ASN A 183 -27.65 2.12 6.85
C ASN A 183 -28.50 2.56 5.65
N GLU A 184 -27.92 3.27 4.68
CA GLU A 184 -28.62 3.63 3.44
C GLU A 184 -28.99 2.40 2.62
N ALA A 185 -28.09 1.42 2.51
CA ALA A 185 -28.36 0.19 1.79
C ALA A 185 -29.49 -0.63 2.43
N GLU A 186 -29.54 -0.70 3.76
CA GLU A 186 -30.63 -1.36 4.49
C GLU A 186 -31.97 -0.62 4.32
N ALA A 187 -31.95 0.71 4.26
CA ALA A 187 -33.16 1.52 4.11
C ALA A 187 -33.74 1.50 2.69
N THR A 188 -32.87 1.47 1.68
CA THR A 188 -33.25 1.63 0.26
C THR A 188 -33.26 0.31 -0.52
N GLY A 189 -32.53 -0.70 -0.05
CA GLY A 189 -32.26 -1.93 -0.78
C GLY A 189 -31.14 -1.81 -1.82
N GLU A 190 -30.51 -0.64 -1.96
CA GLU A 190 -29.44 -0.39 -2.93
C GLU A 190 -28.18 0.14 -2.23
N ILE A 191 -27.01 -0.42 -2.53
CA ILE A 191 -25.75 0.06 -1.94
C ILE A 191 -25.28 1.30 -2.71
N PRO A 192 -25.07 2.46 -2.04
CA PRO A 192 -24.58 3.67 -2.69
C PRO A 192 -23.15 3.49 -3.24
N PRO A 193 -22.69 4.38 -4.13
CA PRO A 193 -21.28 4.43 -4.52
C PRO A 193 -20.38 4.67 -3.30
N ILE A 194 -19.35 3.84 -3.13
CA ILE A 194 -18.43 3.95 -2.00
C ILE A 194 -17.42 5.10 -2.13
N THR A 195 -17.40 5.79 -3.27
CA THR A 195 -16.44 6.87 -3.59
C THR A 195 -16.44 7.96 -2.52
N HIS A 196 -17.60 8.27 -1.94
CA HIS A 196 -17.76 9.26 -0.87
C HIS A 196 -17.05 8.90 0.43
N CYS A 197 -16.63 7.65 0.64
CA CYS A 197 -15.85 7.24 1.81
C CYS A 197 -14.35 7.49 1.68
N PHE A 198 -13.88 7.88 0.50
CA PHE A 198 -12.48 8.22 0.25
C PHE A 198 -12.26 9.71 0.06
N ASP A 199 -13.36 10.47 -0.07
CA ASP A 199 -13.39 11.92 -0.04
C ASP A 199 -13.33 12.38 1.44
N THR A 200 -12.18 12.24 2.12
CA THR A 200 -12.03 12.96 3.38
C THR A 200 -11.87 14.46 3.08
N PRO A 201 -12.64 15.35 3.72
CA PRO A 201 -12.31 16.77 3.71
C PRO A 201 -10.97 16.97 4.44
N ASP A 202 -10.17 17.88 3.89
CA ASP A 202 -8.88 18.37 4.41
C ASP A 202 -8.84 18.59 5.94
#